data_AF-A0A2P2LQ30-F1
#
_entry.id   AF-A0A2P2LQ30-F1
#
_cell.length_a   1.000
_cell.length_b   1.000
_cell.length_c   1.000
_cell.angle_alpha   90.00
_cell.angle_beta   90.00
_cell.angle_gamma   90.00
#
_symmetry.space_group_name_H-M   'P 1'
#
loop_
_entity.id
_entity.type
_entity.pdbx_description
1 polymer ?
#
loop_
_entity_poly.entity_id
_entity_poly.type
_entity_poly.pdbx_seq_one_letter_code
_entity_poly.pdbx_strand_id
1 'polypeptide(L)'
;MMDLLPGESSQGAKKQGFRSLKLVDVDMDEVLEEQPYGADYGRLDNGLVYYVRCNSKPKMRAALALAVKAGSVLEEEEERGVAHIVEHLAFSATNKYTNHDIVKFLESIGAEFGACQNAVTSADDTVYELFVPVDKPELLSQAISVLAEFSSEIRVSKDDLEKERGAVMEEYRGHRNASGRMQDAHWALLMEGSKYAERLPIGLEKVIRTVSSGTVKQFYKNWYQLHNMAVVAVGDFSDTKVVVDLIKEHFGQKCSVPNPPHISSFSVPVHDEPFFSYFVESEATGSAVMIGYKMPVHDLKTVQDYRDMLAESMFMYALNQRFFKLSRRKDPPYFSCSAVADVLVRPLKACIITSACKEKGTLEALESMLVEVCIPF
;
A
#
# COMPACT_ATOMS: atom_id res chain seq x y z
N MET A 1 -17.75 -49.95 -10.93
CA MET A 1 -16.35 -49.55 -10.71
C MET A 1 -16.37 -48.03 -10.61
N MET A 2 -16.58 -47.38 -9.46
CA MET A 2 -15.87 -47.51 -8.16
C MET A 2 -14.36 -47.49 -8.43
N ASP A 3 -13.61 -46.45 -8.03
CA ASP A 3 -13.58 -45.89 -6.68
C ASP A 3 -13.54 -44.35 -6.59
N LEU A 4 -14.45 -43.80 -5.76
CA LEU A 4 -14.29 -42.51 -5.10
C LEU A 4 -13.78 -42.82 -3.69
N LEU A 5 -12.65 -42.23 -3.31
CA LEU A 5 -12.09 -42.34 -1.97
C LEU A 5 -13.06 -41.79 -0.91
N PRO A 6 -13.05 -42.35 0.32
CA PRO A 6 -14.12 -42.14 1.29
C PRO A 6 -14.10 -40.72 1.85
N GLY A 7 -15.28 -40.10 1.89
CA GLY A 7 -15.50 -38.94 2.74
C GLY A 7 -15.32 -39.35 4.20
N GLU A 8 -14.31 -38.79 4.85
CA GLU A 8 -14.26 -38.82 6.31
C GLU A 8 -15.47 -38.06 6.85
N SER A 9 -16.43 -38.84 7.35
CA SER A 9 -17.44 -38.39 8.30
C SER A 9 -16.79 -37.50 9.34
N SER A 10 -17.31 -36.28 9.50
CA SER A 10 -16.95 -35.40 10.62
C SER A 10 -17.36 -36.04 11.95
N GLN A 11 -16.49 -36.90 12.49
CA GLN A 11 -16.53 -37.24 13.90
C GLN A 11 -16.33 -35.94 14.67
N GLY A 12 -17.31 -35.61 15.53
CA GLY A 12 -17.41 -34.34 16.21
C GLY A 12 -16.05 -33.86 16.73
N ALA A 13 -15.58 -32.74 16.20
CA ALA A 13 -14.44 -32.03 16.74
C ALA A 13 -14.79 -31.65 18.18
N LYS A 14 -14.35 -32.47 19.15
CA LYS A 14 -14.32 -32.08 20.55
C LYS A 14 -13.62 -30.72 20.58
N LYS A 15 -14.32 -29.67 21.05
CA LYS A 15 -13.73 -28.35 21.28
C LYS A 15 -12.49 -28.55 22.14
N GLN A 16 -11.31 -28.60 21.53
CA GLN A 16 -10.06 -28.58 22.25
C GLN A 16 -9.99 -27.21 22.92
N GLY A 17 -10.15 -27.18 24.24
CA GLY A 17 -9.96 -25.95 25.00
C GLY A 17 -8.48 -25.57 25.01
N PHE A 18 -8.17 -24.31 25.31
CA PHE A 18 -6.77 -23.86 25.43
C PHE A 18 -5.91 -24.75 26.35
N ARG A 19 -6.52 -25.36 27.37
CA ARG A 19 -5.85 -26.29 28.31
C ARG A 19 -5.44 -27.65 27.70
N SER A 20 -5.98 -28.01 26.54
CA SER A 20 -5.61 -29.24 25.83
C SER A 20 -4.57 -29.02 24.73
N LEU A 21 -4.15 -27.78 24.50
CA LEU A 21 -3.07 -27.48 23.56
C LEU A 21 -1.74 -27.92 24.16
N LYS A 22 -0.94 -28.63 23.38
CA LYS A 22 0.45 -28.94 23.76
C LYS A 22 1.28 -27.69 23.56
N LEU A 23 2.08 -27.33 24.55
CA LEU A 23 3.12 -26.33 24.38
C LEU A 23 4.12 -26.83 23.35
N VAL A 24 4.42 -26.00 22.37
CA VAL A 24 5.48 -26.25 21.40
C VAL A 24 6.73 -25.59 21.97
N ASP A 25 7.81 -26.37 22.05
CA ASP A 25 9.14 -25.82 22.32
C ASP A 25 9.69 -25.30 20.99
N VAL A 26 9.89 -23.99 20.90
CA VAL A 26 10.34 -23.31 19.67
C VAL A 26 11.56 -22.48 20.03
N ASP A 27 12.61 -22.60 19.21
CA ASP A 27 13.78 -21.75 19.33
C ASP A 27 13.43 -20.33 18.87
N MET A 28 13.49 -19.37 19.78
CA MET A 28 13.10 -17.99 19.52
C MET A 28 14.11 -17.25 18.63
N ASP A 29 15.37 -17.70 18.63
CA ASP A 29 16.44 -17.12 17.83
C ASP A 29 16.51 -17.74 16.41
N GLU A 30 15.68 -18.75 16.12
CA GLU A 30 15.60 -19.37 14.80
C GLU A 30 15.21 -18.32 13.75
N VAL A 31 16.05 -18.20 12.71
CA VAL A 31 15.84 -17.30 11.57
C VAL A 31 14.81 -17.91 10.62
N LEU A 32 13.79 -17.13 10.29
CA LEU A 32 12.77 -17.49 9.33
C LEU A 32 13.32 -17.45 7.91
N GLU A 33 12.88 -18.40 7.08
CA GLU A 33 13.28 -18.45 5.67
C GLU A 33 12.86 -17.18 4.93
N GLU A 34 13.79 -16.57 4.19
CA GLU A 34 13.50 -15.42 3.33
C GLU A 34 12.65 -15.79 2.10
N GLN A 35 12.57 -17.09 1.78
CA GLN A 35 11.80 -17.58 0.64
C GLN A 35 10.30 -17.50 0.93
N PRO A 36 9.50 -16.85 0.06
CA PRO A 36 8.06 -16.78 0.25
C PRO A 36 7.42 -18.17 0.23
N TYR A 37 6.75 -18.54 1.31
CA TYR A 37 6.07 -19.83 1.40
C TYR A 37 4.94 -19.97 0.35
N GLY A 38 4.98 -21.04 -0.43
CA GLY A 38 3.92 -21.39 -1.39
C GLY A 38 3.82 -20.47 -2.60
N ALA A 39 4.87 -19.70 -2.91
CA ALA A 39 4.95 -18.89 -4.12
C ALA A 39 6.16 -19.30 -4.97
N ASP A 40 5.98 -19.30 -6.28
CA ASP A 40 7.09 -19.25 -7.20
C ASP A 40 7.70 -17.87 -7.16
N TYR A 41 8.99 -17.80 -6.82
CA TYR A 41 9.71 -16.55 -6.70
C TYR A 41 11.03 -16.60 -7.47
N GLY A 42 11.50 -15.45 -7.92
CA GLY A 42 12.80 -15.35 -8.54
C GLY A 42 13.13 -13.95 -9.02
N ARG A 43 14.28 -13.84 -9.68
CA ARG A 43 14.79 -12.61 -10.28
C ARG A 43 15.13 -12.89 -11.75
N LEU A 44 14.70 -12.02 -12.65
CA LEU A 44 15.08 -12.04 -14.06
C LEU A 44 16.48 -11.46 -14.26
N ASP A 45 17.12 -11.72 -15.40
CA ASP A 45 18.48 -11.23 -15.70
C ASP A 45 18.58 -9.68 -15.69
N ASN A 46 17.47 -8.99 -16.00
CA ASN A 46 17.38 -7.53 -15.93
C ASN A 46 17.14 -6.97 -14.51
N GLY A 47 17.13 -7.84 -13.50
CA GLY A 47 17.03 -7.50 -12.09
C GLY A 47 15.61 -7.48 -11.52
N LEU A 48 14.57 -7.54 -12.36
CA LEU A 48 13.16 -7.59 -11.93
C LEU A 48 12.90 -8.80 -11.04
N VAL A 49 12.24 -8.59 -9.91
CA VAL A 49 11.79 -9.66 -9.02
C VAL A 49 10.35 -10.05 -9.37
N TYR A 50 10.01 -11.33 -9.23
CA TYR A 50 8.62 -11.78 -9.35
C TYR A 50 8.19 -12.67 -8.19
N TYR A 51 6.89 -12.62 -7.90
CA TYR A 51 6.21 -13.46 -6.92
C TYR A 51 4.90 -13.96 -7.55
N VAL A 52 4.76 -15.28 -7.69
CA VAL A 52 3.55 -15.89 -8.26
C VAL A 52 3.00 -16.92 -7.29
N ARG A 53 1.76 -16.75 -6.84
CA ARG A 53 1.11 -17.65 -5.89
C ARG A 53 -0.27 -18.09 -6.36
N CYS A 54 -0.54 -19.39 -6.24
CA CYS A 54 -1.89 -19.91 -6.43
C CYS A 54 -2.77 -19.55 -5.24
N ASN A 55 -3.96 -19.03 -5.51
CA ASN A 55 -5.03 -18.79 -4.57
C ASN A 55 -6.39 -19.03 -5.25
N SER A 56 -7.10 -20.09 -4.85
CA SER A 56 -8.33 -20.54 -5.53
C SER A 56 -9.58 -19.70 -5.26
N LYS A 57 -9.47 -18.62 -4.49
CA LYS A 57 -10.60 -17.76 -4.09
C LYS A 57 -10.27 -16.27 -4.21
N PRO A 58 -11.01 -15.49 -5.01
CA PRO A 58 -12.14 -15.89 -5.84
C PRO A 58 -11.73 -16.77 -7.02
N LYS A 59 -12.62 -17.67 -7.43
CA LYS A 59 -12.38 -18.55 -8.59
C LYS A 59 -12.25 -17.74 -9.88
N MET A 60 -11.47 -18.27 -10.82
CA MET A 60 -11.28 -17.70 -12.17
C MET A 60 -10.79 -16.24 -12.17
N ARG A 61 -10.08 -15.82 -11.12
CA ARG A 61 -9.60 -14.44 -10.96
C ARG A 61 -8.17 -14.42 -10.45
N ALA A 62 -7.46 -13.36 -10.80
CA ALA A 62 -6.15 -13.04 -10.27
C ALA A 62 -6.06 -11.53 -9.97
N ALA A 63 -5.27 -11.20 -8.95
CA ALA A 63 -4.74 -9.88 -8.71
C ALA A 63 -3.29 -9.86 -9.21
N LEU A 64 -2.99 -8.92 -10.09
CA LEU A 64 -1.65 -8.65 -10.59
C LEU A 64 -1.22 -7.29 -10.07
N ALA A 65 0.05 -7.14 -9.69
CA ALA A 65 0.62 -5.86 -9.32
C ALA A 65 2.01 -5.68 -9.90
N LEU A 66 2.31 -4.46 -10.36
CA LEU A 66 3.68 -3.98 -10.53
C LEU A 66 3.97 -2.98 -9.42
N ALA A 67 4.86 -3.35 -8.50
CA ALA A 67 5.35 -2.46 -7.47
C ALA A 67 6.68 -1.84 -7.92
N VAL A 68 6.76 -0.51 -7.90
CA VAL A 68 7.96 0.28 -8.20
C VAL A 68 8.42 0.94 -6.92
N LYS A 69 9.67 0.71 -6.50
CA LYS A 69 10.25 1.30 -5.26
C LYS A 69 10.56 2.80 -5.38
N ALA A 70 9.68 3.55 -6.02
CA ALA A 70 9.79 4.98 -6.24
C ALA A 70 8.45 5.67 -5.94
N GLY A 71 8.43 6.51 -4.92
CA GLY A 71 7.31 7.37 -4.59
C GLY A 71 7.74 8.84 -4.49
N SER A 72 6.92 9.68 -3.90
CA SER A 72 7.18 11.13 -3.83
C SER A 72 8.39 11.52 -2.97
N VAL A 73 8.84 10.68 -2.04
CA VAL A 73 10.03 10.99 -1.22
C VAL A 73 11.31 11.14 -2.06
N LEU A 74 11.34 10.55 -3.26
CA LEU A 74 12.45 10.66 -4.21
C LEU A 74 12.43 11.95 -5.03
N GLU A 75 11.36 12.73 -4.97
CA GLU A 75 11.23 13.98 -5.71
C GLU A 75 12.17 15.06 -5.15
N GLU A 76 12.81 15.79 -6.05
CA GLU A 76 13.44 17.06 -5.75
C GLU A 76 12.39 18.19 -5.67
N GLU A 77 12.80 19.41 -5.31
CA GLU A 77 11.86 20.50 -5.04
C GLU A 77 11.00 20.87 -6.25
N GLU A 78 11.59 20.88 -7.44
CA GLU A 78 10.90 21.13 -8.70
C GLU A 78 10.13 19.91 -9.23
N GLU A 79 10.16 18.79 -8.51
CA GLU A 79 9.54 17.52 -8.89
C GLU A 79 8.35 17.16 -7.99
N ARG A 80 7.93 18.02 -7.06
CA ARG A 80 6.85 17.73 -6.10
C ARG A 80 5.51 17.43 -6.78
N GLY A 81 5.13 16.15 -6.86
CA GLY A 81 3.96 15.61 -7.57
C GLY A 81 4.28 14.91 -8.90
N VAL A 82 5.55 14.80 -9.30
CA VAL A 82 5.97 14.15 -10.54
C VAL A 82 5.80 12.64 -10.47
N ALA A 83 6.04 11.99 -9.32
CA ALA A 83 5.82 10.55 -9.16
C ALA A 83 4.36 10.19 -9.51
N HIS A 84 3.42 10.97 -8.99
CA HIS A 84 2.00 10.81 -9.27
C HIS A 84 1.64 11.12 -10.73
N ILE A 85 2.23 12.14 -11.35
CA ILE A 85 2.05 12.41 -12.78
C ILE A 85 2.54 11.24 -13.64
N VAL A 86 3.66 10.60 -13.28
CA VAL A 86 4.17 9.42 -14.01
C VAL A 86 3.22 8.24 -13.87
N GLU A 87 2.63 8.03 -12.69
CA GLU A 87 1.59 7.03 -12.47
C GLU A 87 0.42 7.21 -13.42
N HIS A 88 -0.14 8.41 -13.52
CA HIS A 88 -1.19 8.75 -14.47
C HIS A 88 -0.80 8.51 -15.94
N LEU A 89 0.39 8.98 -16.34
CA LEU A 89 0.87 8.82 -17.71
C LEU A 89 1.01 7.34 -18.12
N ALA A 90 1.18 6.42 -17.17
CA ALA A 90 1.18 4.99 -17.46
C ALA A 90 -0.14 4.55 -18.12
N PHE A 91 -1.28 5.08 -17.68
CA PHE A 91 -2.60 4.73 -18.21
C PHE A 91 -2.97 5.49 -19.49
N SER A 92 -2.26 6.56 -19.85
CA SER A 92 -2.62 7.42 -20.98
C SER A 92 -1.58 7.47 -22.11
N ALA A 93 -0.31 7.21 -21.83
CA ALA A 93 0.78 7.43 -22.75
C ALA A 93 1.86 6.33 -22.63
N THR A 94 1.65 5.18 -23.27
CA THR A 94 2.71 4.18 -23.48
C THR A 94 3.10 4.07 -24.96
N ASN A 95 4.22 3.41 -25.26
CA ASN A 95 4.66 3.21 -26.63
C ASN A 95 3.80 2.19 -27.38
N LYS A 96 3.42 1.08 -26.74
CA LYS A 96 2.61 0.01 -27.36
C LYS A 96 1.10 0.26 -27.28
N TYR A 97 0.60 0.78 -26.16
CA TYR A 97 -0.83 0.97 -25.93
C TYR A 97 -1.19 2.45 -25.88
N THR A 98 -2.16 2.84 -26.69
CA THR A 98 -2.78 4.16 -26.57
C THR A 98 -3.69 4.22 -25.34
N ASN A 99 -4.04 5.42 -24.87
CA ASN A 99 -5.04 5.60 -23.82
C ASN A 99 -6.33 4.80 -24.12
N HIS A 100 -6.82 4.85 -25.37
CA HIS A 100 -8.01 4.10 -25.79
C HIS A 100 -7.81 2.58 -25.67
N ASP A 101 -6.63 2.05 -25.99
CA ASP A 101 -6.34 0.62 -25.86
C ASP A 101 -6.35 0.17 -24.41
N ILE A 102 -5.77 0.98 -23.51
CA ILE A 102 -5.76 0.71 -22.07
C ILE A 102 -7.18 0.79 -21.50
N VAL A 103 -7.94 1.83 -21.83
CA VAL A 103 -9.35 1.97 -21.42
C VAL A 103 -10.16 0.74 -21.86
N LYS A 104 -10.10 0.38 -23.14
CA LYS A 104 -10.81 -0.78 -23.68
C LYS A 104 -10.38 -2.09 -23.01
N PHE A 105 -9.09 -2.23 -22.70
CA PHE A 105 -8.58 -3.39 -21.97
C PHE A 105 -9.14 -3.45 -20.54
N LEU A 106 -9.10 -2.34 -19.79
CA LEU A 106 -9.66 -2.26 -18.44
C LEU A 106 -11.17 -2.58 -18.43
N GLU A 107 -11.93 -2.04 -19.37
CA GLU A 107 -13.35 -2.38 -19.56
C GLU A 107 -13.54 -3.89 -19.83
N SER A 108 -12.65 -4.50 -20.63
CA SER A 108 -12.75 -5.93 -21.00
C SER A 108 -12.51 -6.88 -19.83
N ILE A 109 -11.74 -6.45 -18.82
CA ILE A 109 -11.52 -7.20 -17.58
C ILE A 109 -12.54 -6.85 -16.48
N GLY A 110 -13.44 -5.89 -16.75
CA GLY A 110 -14.45 -5.42 -15.81
C GLY A 110 -13.90 -4.49 -14.73
N ALA A 111 -12.75 -3.87 -14.96
CA ALA A 111 -12.23 -2.83 -14.09
C ALA A 111 -12.98 -1.52 -14.35
N GLU A 112 -13.33 -0.81 -13.27
CA GLU A 112 -13.91 0.54 -13.41
C GLU A 112 -12.82 1.51 -13.88
N PHE A 113 -13.21 2.40 -14.78
CA PHE A 113 -12.34 3.48 -15.24
C PHE A 113 -12.54 4.73 -14.36
N GLY A 114 -11.43 5.23 -13.82
CA GLY A 114 -11.40 6.45 -13.02
C GLY A 114 -9.97 6.77 -12.60
N ALA A 115 -9.74 8.06 -12.36
CA ALA A 115 -8.58 8.60 -11.65
C ALA A 115 -8.17 7.68 -10.48
N CYS A 116 -6.95 7.15 -10.50
CA CYS A 116 -6.31 6.40 -9.40
C CYS A 116 -7.04 5.14 -8.88
N GLN A 117 -7.89 4.47 -9.68
CA GLN A 117 -8.58 3.25 -9.19
C GLN A 117 -7.71 1.99 -9.27
N ASN A 118 -6.75 1.96 -10.21
CA ASN A 118 -5.92 0.79 -10.51
C ASN A 118 -4.44 1.05 -10.24
N ALA A 119 -4.11 2.14 -9.54
CA ALA A 119 -2.77 2.45 -9.11
C ALA A 119 -2.79 3.41 -7.92
N VAL A 120 -1.70 3.40 -7.17
CA VAL A 120 -1.48 4.31 -6.04
C VAL A 120 -0.02 4.75 -6.03
N THR A 121 0.20 6.04 -5.77
CA THR A 121 1.52 6.58 -5.45
C THR A 121 1.55 6.97 -3.98
N SER A 122 2.39 6.28 -3.21
CA SER A 122 2.69 6.59 -1.82
C SER A 122 3.95 7.46 -1.74
N ALA A 123 4.40 7.75 -0.51
CA ALA A 123 5.68 8.42 -0.34
C ALA A 123 6.87 7.56 -0.79
N ASP A 124 6.78 6.24 -0.65
CA ASP A 124 7.90 5.32 -0.87
C ASP A 124 7.82 4.54 -2.19
N ASP A 125 6.64 4.39 -2.77
CA ASP A 125 6.41 3.51 -3.92
C ASP A 125 5.22 3.95 -4.79
N THR A 126 5.23 3.44 -6.02
CA THR A 126 4.10 3.49 -6.94
C THR A 126 3.72 2.05 -7.27
N VAL A 127 2.46 1.70 -7.07
CA VAL A 127 1.94 0.35 -7.31
C VAL A 127 0.82 0.43 -8.34
N TYR A 128 0.91 -0.37 -9.41
CA TYR A 128 -0.14 -0.54 -10.40
C TYR A 128 -0.80 -1.90 -10.19
N GLU A 129 -2.12 -1.96 -10.05
CA GLU A 129 -2.87 -3.17 -9.71
C GLU A 129 -3.94 -3.47 -10.76
N LEU A 130 -4.03 -4.73 -11.19
CA LEU A 130 -5.03 -5.19 -12.15
C LEU A 130 -5.71 -6.46 -11.64
N PHE A 131 -7.04 -6.42 -11.51
CA PHE A 131 -7.84 -7.60 -11.23
C PHE A 131 -8.36 -8.21 -12.53
N VAL A 132 -7.93 -9.42 -12.86
CA VAL A 132 -8.13 -10.01 -14.18
C VAL A 132 -8.82 -11.37 -14.14
N PRO A 133 -9.64 -11.72 -15.15
CA PRO A 133 -10.10 -13.08 -15.37
C PRO A 133 -8.93 -13.98 -15.78
N VAL A 134 -8.82 -15.17 -15.20
CA VAL A 134 -7.78 -16.16 -15.57
C VAL A 134 -8.31 -17.25 -16.50
N ASP A 135 -9.63 -17.33 -16.69
CA ASP A 135 -10.31 -18.21 -17.64
C ASP A 135 -10.17 -17.75 -19.10
N LYS A 136 -9.54 -16.59 -19.32
CA LYS A 136 -9.20 -16.02 -20.63
C LYS A 136 -7.70 -15.75 -20.70
N PRO A 137 -6.88 -16.73 -21.14
CA PRO A 137 -5.43 -16.62 -21.15
C PRO A 137 -4.89 -15.40 -21.89
N GLU A 138 -5.60 -14.94 -22.93
CA GLU A 138 -5.22 -13.77 -23.70
C GLU A 138 -5.30 -12.48 -22.87
N LEU A 139 -6.31 -12.36 -22.01
CA LEU A 139 -6.46 -11.19 -21.12
C LEU A 139 -5.42 -11.20 -20.00
N LEU A 140 -5.08 -12.38 -19.47
CA LEU A 140 -4.00 -12.52 -18.48
C LEU A 140 -2.66 -12.11 -19.09
N SER A 141 -2.33 -12.61 -20.28
CA SER A 141 -1.11 -12.23 -21.00
C SER A 141 -1.10 -10.73 -21.34
N GLN A 142 -2.23 -10.18 -21.81
CA GLN A 142 -2.35 -8.75 -22.10
C GLN A 142 -2.16 -7.90 -20.84
N ALA A 143 -2.69 -8.30 -19.69
CA ALA A 143 -2.51 -7.60 -18.42
C ALA A 143 -1.04 -7.51 -18.01
N ILE A 144 -0.33 -8.65 -18.08
CA ILE A 144 1.11 -8.72 -17.79
C ILE A 144 1.88 -7.85 -18.80
N SER A 145 1.48 -7.84 -20.07
CA SER A 145 2.07 -6.97 -21.08
C SER A 145 1.83 -5.48 -20.81
N VAL A 146 0.66 -5.09 -20.31
CA VAL A 146 0.34 -3.70 -19.94
C VAL A 146 1.23 -3.26 -18.77
N LEU A 147 1.34 -4.07 -17.72
CA LEU A 147 2.26 -3.80 -16.61
C LEU A 147 3.72 -3.72 -17.09
N ALA A 148 4.12 -4.56 -18.04
CA ALA A 148 5.45 -4.48 -18.64
C ALA A 148 5.70 -3.17 -19.38
N GLU A 149 4.69 -2.57 -20.02
CA GLU A 149 4.82 -1.24 -20.64
C GLU A 149 5.00 -0.14 -19.58
N PHE A 150 4.28 -0.22 -18.45
CA PHE A 150 4.40 0.77 -17.37
C PHE A 150 5.83 0.79 -16.78
N SER A 151 6.50 -0.36 -16.77
CA SER A 151 7.85 -0.52 -16.21
C SER A 151 8.95 0.26 -16.95
N SER A 152 8.83 0.49 -18.27
CA SER A 152 9.95 1.05 -19.06
C SER A 152 9.57 1.82 -20.33
N GLU A 153 8.30 1.82 -20.73
CA GLU A 153 7.84 2.35 -22.03
C GLU A 153 6.78 3.47 -21.90
N ILE A 154 6.72 4.16 -20.75
CA ILE A 154 5.88 5.35 -20.59
C ILE A 154 6.44 6.49 -21.43
N ARG A 155 5.59 7.04 -22.30
CA ARG A 155 5.88 8.20 -23.14
C ARG A 155 5.60 9.48 -22.37
N VAL A 156 6.59 10.37 -22.37
CA VAL A 156 6.49 11.69 -21.71
C VAL A 156 6.76 12.78 -22.75
N SER A 157 5.78 13.03 -23.64
CA SER A 157 5.83 14.19 -24.54
C SER A 157 5.19 15.42 -23.88
N LYS A 158 5.35 16.59 -24.50
CA LYS A 158 4.65 17.81 -24.04
C LYS A 158 3.13 17.62 -24.13
N ASP A 159 2.65 17.07 -25.23
CA ASP A 159 1.22 16.88 -25.47
C ASP A 159 0.60 15.83 -24.53
N ASP A 160 1.35 14.77 -24.18
CA ASP A 160 0.89 13.78 -23.20
C ASP A 160 0.74 14.44 -21.82
N LEU A 161 1.75 15.19 -21.38
CA LEU A 161 1.74 15.87 -20.09
C LEU A 161 0.62 16.92 -19.99
N GLU A 162 0.40 17.73 -21.03
CA GLU A 162 -0.66 18.75 -20.99
C GLU A 162 -2.06 18.14 -20.96
N LYS A 163 -2.29 16.98 -21.59
CA LYS A 163 -3.57 16.26 -21.50
C LYS A 163 -3.83 15.73 -20.09
N GLU A 164 -2.78 15.24 -19.43
CA GLU A 164 -2.90 14.65 -18.10
C GLU A 164 -3.00 15.68 -16.98
N ARG A 165 -2.39 16.86 -17.18
CA ARG A 165 -2.35 17.96 -16.20
C ARG A 165 -3.74 18.33 -15.67
N GLY A 166 -4.77 18.26 -16.51
CA GLY A 166 -6.16 18.53 -16.12
C GLY A 166 -6.68 17.55 -15.07
N ALA A 167 -6.49 16.24 -15.28
CA ALA A 167 -6.97 15.21 -14.37
C ALA A 167 -6.31 15.30 -12.99
N VAL A 168 -4.98 15.38 -12.95
CA VAL A 168 -4.21 15.54 -11.70
C VAL A 168 -4.62 16.81 -10.95
N MET A 169 -4.92 17.90 -11.66
CA MET A 169 -5.38 19.14 -11.03
C MET A 169 -6.81 19.04 -10.46
N GLU A 170 -7.71 18.28 -11.08
CA GLU A 170 -9.05 18.03 -10.53
C GLU A 170 -8.97 17.20 -9.24
N GLU A 171 -8.11 16.19 -9.22
CA GLU A 171 -7.86 15.42 -8.00
C GLU A 171 -7.24 16.28 -6.91
N TYR A 172 -6.21 17.08 -7.23
CA TYR A 172 -5.63 18.02 -6.28
C TYR A 172 -6.73 18.89 -5.66
N ARG A 173 -7.65 19.45 -6.45
CA ARG A 173 -8.78 20.24 -5.96
C ARG A 173 -9.73 19.43 -5.07
N GLY A 174 -10.04 18.20 -5.45
CA GLY A 174 -10.88 17.28 -4.68
C GLY A 174 -10.33 17.00 -3.27
N HIS A 175 -9.01 16.91 -3.14
CA HIS A 175 -8.32 16.72 -1.87
C HIS A 175 -8.31 17.98 -0.99
N ARG A 176 -8.64 19.16 -1.50
CA ARG A 176 -8.64 20.42 -0.71
C ARG A 176 -9.91 20.65 0.11
N ASN A 177 -10.70 19.61 0.38
CA ASN A 177 -11.80 19.67 1.35
C ASN A 177 -11.26 19.69 2.80
N ALA A 178 -12.11 19.98 3.80
CA ALA A 178 -11.67 20.05 5.19
C ALA A 178 -10.96 18.79 5.70
N SER A 179 -11.44 17.60 5.36
CA SER A 179 -10.81 16.34 5.76
C SER A 179 -9.40 16.21 5.20
N GLY A 180 -9.18 16.56 3.93
CA GLY A 180 -7.86 16.53 3.30
C GLY A 180 -6.91 17.58 3.90
N ARG A 181 -7.38 18.81 4.14
CA ARG A 181 -6.56 19.85 4.81
C ARG A 181 -6.11 19.43 6.21
N MET A 182 -6.99 18.79 6.98
CA MET A 182 -6.63 18.25 8.30
C MET A 182 -5.65 17.07 8.20
N GLN A 183 -5.81 16.19 7.20
CA GLN A 183 -4.89 15.08 6.96
C GLN A 183 -3.49 15.58 6.57
N ASP A 184 -3.39 16.53 5.64
CA ASP A 184 -2.12 17.14 5.21
C ASP A 184 -1.40 17.77 6.41
N ALA A 185 -2.12 18.54 7.22
CA ALA A 185 -1.56 19.22 8.38
C ALA A 185 -1.13 18.22 9.48
N HIS A 186 -1.92 17.17 9.70
CA HIS A 186 -1.55 16.09 10.60
C HIS A 186 -0.31 15.33 10.10
N TRP A 187 -0.23 15.02 8.81
CA TRP A 187 0.91 14.35 8.19
C TRP A 187 2.19 15.19 8.31
N ALA A 188 2.11 16.49 8.01
CA ALA A 188 3.24 17.40 8.11
C ALA A 188 3.81 17.46 9.54
N LEU A 189 2.93 17.48 10.55
CA LEU A 189 3.34 17.41 11.95
C LEU A 189 3.93 16.04 12.30
N LEU A 190 3.26 14.95 11.90
CA LEU A 190 3.72 13.60 12.17
C LEU A 190 5.06 13.31 11.50
N MET A 191 5.38 13.93 10.38
CA MET A 191 6.64 13.73 9.66
C MET A 191 7.65 14.86 9.87
N GLU A 192 7.40 15.79 10.81
CA GLU A 192 8.19 17.01 10.98
C GLU A 192 9.71 16.74 11.08
N GLY A 193 10.49 17.57 10.38
CA GLY A 193 11.94 17.44 10.30
C GLY A 193 12.45 16.34 9.36
N SER A 194 11.56 15.74 8.54
CA SER A 194 11.92 14.75 7.53
C SER A 194 11.49 15.17 6.12
N LYS A 195 12.11 14.58 5.10
CA LYS A 195 11.71 14.77 3.70
C LYS A 195 10.25 14.35 3.45
N TYR A 196 9.74 13.37 4.22
CA TYR A 196 8.36 12.90 4.14
C TYR A 196 7.31 13.96 4.50
N ALA A 197 7.63 14.95 5.34
CA ALA A 197 6.71 16.05 5.64
C ALA A 197 6.48 16.98 4.44
N GLU A 198 7.45 17.04 3.53
CA GLU A 198 7.42 17.97 2.40
C GLU A 198 7.03 17.28 1.08
N ARG A 199 7.08 15.95 1.02
CA ARG A 199 6.86 15.18 -0.20
C ARG A 199 5.53 14.44 -0.17
N LEU A 200 4.43 15.17 0.06
CA LEU A 200 3.09 14.61 -0.13
C LEU A 200 2.91 14.13 -1.59
N PRO A 201 2.38 12.91 -1.83
CA PRO A 201 2.29 12.34 -3.18
C PRO A 201 1.55 13.21 -4.20
N ILE A 202 0.50 13.91 -3.76
CA ILE A 202 -0.27 14.81 -4.63
C ILE A 202 0.56 16.00 -5.15
N GLY A 203 1.65 16.35 -4.46
CA GLY A 203 2.58 17.40 -4.86
C GLY A 203 2.10 18.83 -4.60
N LEU A 204 2.69 19.78 -5.34
CA LEU A 204 2.36 21.19 -5.26
C LEU A 204 1.65 21.68 -6.51
N GLU A 205 0.53 22.40 -6.37
CA GLU A 205 -0.20 22.99 -7.49
C GLU A 205 0.72 23.77 -8.46
N LYS A 206 1.65 24.58 -7.92
CA LYS A 206 2.59 25.34 -8.75
C LYS A 206 3.44 24.40 -9.63
N VAL A 207 3.98 23.34 -9.06
CA VAL A 207 4.80 22.35 -9.79
C VAL A 207 3.95 21.58 -10.79
N ILE A 208 2.79 21.06 -10.37
CA ILE A 208 1.85 20.34 -11.23
C ILE A 208 1.39 21.21 -12.40
N ARG A 209 1.38 22.55 -12.28
CA ARG A 209 1.03 23.47 -13.38
C ARG A 209 2.18 23.80 -14.33
N THR A 210 3.43 23.73 -13.88
CA THR A 210 4.58 24.27 -14.64
C THR A 210 5.68 23.27 -14.94
N VAL A 211 5.64 22.07 -14.35
CA VAL A 211 6.67 21.05 -14.57
C VAL A 211 6.79 20.72 -16.06
N SER A 212 8.02 20.58 -16.52
CA SER A 212 8.34 20.30 -17.92
C SER A 212 8.29 18.80 -18.18
N SER A 213 7.94 18.40 -19.41
CA SER A 213 8.03 16.99 -19.82
C SER A 213 9.45 16.43 -19.72
N GLY A 214 10.48 17.28 -19.84
CA GLY A 214 11.87 16.89 -19.61
C GLY A 214 12.13 16.45 -18.17
N THR A 215 11.63 17.20 -17.19
CA THR A 215 11.71 16.89 -15.76
C THR A 215 10.99 15.57 -15.45
N VAL A 216 9.73 15.44 -15.89
CA VAL A 216 8.93 14.22 -15.68
C VAL A 216 9.62 13.00 -16.31
N LYS A 217 10.15 13.15 -17.53
CA LYS A 217 10.90 12.08 -18.21
C LYS A 217 12.18 11.70 -17.47
N GLN A 218 12.86 12.67 -16.86
CA GLN A 218 14.07 12.42 -16.09
C GLN A 218 13.76 11.66 -14.80
N PHE A 219 12.71 12.05 -14.07
CA PHE A 219 12.23 11.32 -12.90
C PHE A 219 11.92 9.86 -13.26
N TYR A 220 11.12 9.64 -14.31
CA TYR A 220 10.80 8.30 -14.81
C TYR A 220 12.08 7.49 -15.10
N LYS A 221 13.01 8.06 -15.88
CA LYS A 221 14.29 7.42 -16.22
C LYS A 221 15.19 7.17 -15.02
N ASN A 222 15.13 7.96 -13.97
CA ASN A 222 15.96 7.78 -12.79
C ASN A 222 15.45 6.61 -11.95
N TRP A 223 14.13 6.55 -11.75
CA TRP A 223 13.56 5.73 -10.68
C TRP A 223 12.85 4.47 -11.17
N TYR A 224 12.35 4.44 -12.41
CA TYR A 224 11.73 3.27 -13.01
C TYR A 224 12.79 2.32 -13.58
N GLN A 225 13.51 1.65 -12.67
CA GLN A 225 14.48 0.62 -12.99
C GLN A 225 13.96 -0.75 -12.61
N LEU A 226 14.18 -1.75 -13.46
CA LEU A 226 13.65 -3.11 -13.28
C LEU A 226 14.15 -3.76 -11.98
N HIS A 227 15.39 -3.51 -11.57
CA HIS A 227 15.91 -4.02 -10.29
C HIS A 227 15.28 -3.38 -9.05
N ASN A 228 14.57 -2.25 -9.21
CA ASN A 228 13.77 -1.58 -8.18
C ASN A 228 12.28 -1.97 -8.24
N MET A 229 11.93 -2.95 -9.07
CA MET A 229 10.55 -3.37 -9.30
C MET A 229 10.30 -4.81 -8.90
N ALA A 230 9.04 -5.10 -8.58
CA ALA A 230 8.54 -6.45 -8.43
C ALA A 230 7.20 -6.62 -9.14
N VAL A 231 7.03 -7.76 -9.81
CA VAL A 231 5.73 -8.21 -10.32
C VAL A 231 5.15 -9.23 -9.35
N VAL A 232 3.94 -8.98 -8.86
CA VAL A 232 3.21 -9.90 -7.98
C VAL A 232 1.99 -10.42 -8.72
N ALA A 233 1.79 -11.73 -8.73
CA ALA A 233 0.62 -12.36 -9.33
C ALA A 233 0.01 -13.39 -8.37
N VAL A 234 -1.22 -13.15 -7.91
CA VAL A 234 -1.92 -14.04 -6.99
C VAL A 234 -3.31 -14.35 -7.53
N GLY A 235 -3.62 -15.62 -7.77
CA GLY A 235 -4.91 -15.97 -8.36
C GLY A 235 -5.15 -17.47 -8.52
N ASP A 236 -6.32 -17.80 -9.06
CA ASP A 236 -6.79 -19.17 -9.28
C ASP A 236 -6.08 -19.81 -10.50
N PHE A 237 -4.76 -19.91 -10.41
CA PHE A 237 -3.90 -20.49 -11.44
C PHE A 237 -3.84 -22.00 -11.28
N SER A 238 -4.07 -22.74 -12.37
CA SER A 238 -3.87 -24.19 -12.41
C SER A 238 -2.40 -24.58 -12.34
N ASP A 239 -1.53 -23.75 -12.92
CA ASP A 239 -0.07 -23.87 -12.89
C ASP A 239 0.55 -22.47 -12.83
N THR A 240 1.28 -22.19 -11.75
CA THR A 240 1.97 -20.93 -11.54
C THR A 240 3.15 -20.74 -12.49
N LYS A 241 3.73 -21.82 -13.05
CA LYS A 241 4.83 -21.74 -14.02
C LYS A 241 4.42 -21.07 -15.32
N VAL A 242 3.19 -21.28 -15.79
CA VAL A 242 2.65 -20.60 -16.97
C VAL A 242 2.67 -19.07 -16.79
N VAL A 243 2.30 -18.60 -15.59
CA VAL A 243 2.31 -17.16 -15.27
C VAL A 243 3.75 -16.64 -15.18
N VAL A 244 4.67 -17.40 -14.59
CA VAL A 244 6.11 -17.07 -14.58
C VAL A 244 6.67 -16.93 -15.99
N ASP A 245 6.27 -17.81 -16.91
CA ASP A 245 6.72 -17.75 -18.29
C ASP A 245 6.13 -16.55 -19.05
N LEU A 246 4.88 -16.17 -18.79
CA LEU A 246 4.31 -14.91 -19.30
C LEU A 246 5.06 -13.68 -18.76
N ILE A 247 5.44 -13.68 -17.48
CA ILE A 247 6.27 -12.60 -16.90
C ILE A 247 7.62 -12.53 -17.64
N LYS A 248 8.28 -13.66 -17.86
CA LYS A 248 9.55 -13.71 -18.62
C LYS A 248 9.38 -13.23 -20.06
N GLU A 249 8.27 -13.60 -20.72
CA GLU A 249 7.97 -13.19 -22.09
C GLU A 249 7.88 -11.66 -22.21
N HIS A 250 7.08 -11.02 -21.34
CA HIS A 250 6.80 -9.59 -21.45
C HIS A 250 7.86 -8.70 -20.81
N PHE A 251 8.49 -9.14 -19.72
CA PHE A 251 9.50 -8.36 -19.01
C PHE A 251 10.94 -8.72 -19.37
N GLY A 252 11.22 -9.94 -19.84
CA GLY A 252 12.59 -10.45 -19.98
C GLY A 252 13.48 -9.67 -20.94
N GLN A 253 12.89 -9.04 -21.97
CA GLN A 253 13.60 -8.20 -22.93
C GLN A 253 13.57 -6.70 -22.58
N LYS A 254 12.92 -6.32 -21.47
CA LYS A 254 12.92 -4.92 -21.02
C LYS A 254 14.28 -4.55 -20.45
N CYS A 255 14.70 -3.32 -20.72
CA CYS A 255 16.00 -2.80 -20.32
C CYS A 255 15.83 -1.55 -19.46
N SER A 256 16.64 -1.47 -18.41
CA SER A 256 16.82 -0.26 -17.60
C SER A 256 17.88 0.65 -18.20
N VAL A 257 17.88 1.93 -17.79
CA VAL A 257 18.98 2.81 -18.18
C VAL A 257 20.27 2.41 -17.44
N PRO A 258 21.44 2.54 -18.06
CA PRO A 258 22.70 2.24 -17.38
C PRO A 258 22.98 3.26 -16.27
N ASN A 259 23.55 2.79 -15.16
CA ASN A 259 23.96 3.58 -13.99
C ASN A 259 22.86 4.47 -13.39
N PRO A 260 21.73 3.90 -12.96
CA PRO A 260 20.68 4.67 -12.31
C PRO A 260 21.11 5.16 -10.92
N PRO A 261 20.48 6.23 -10.42
CA PRO A 261 20.73 6.71 -9.07
C PRO A 261 20.36 5.65 -8.02
N HIS A 262 21.10 5.66 -6.92
CA HIS A 262 20.80 4.82 -5.76
C HIS A 262 19.61 5.41 -4.98
N ILE A 263 18.67 4.57 -4.56
CA ILE A 263 17.55 4.96 -3.70
C ILE A 263 18.09 5.20 -2.29
N SER A 264 18.19 6.46 -1.89
CA SER A 264 18.62 6.85 -0.55
C SER A 264 17.61 6.45 0.53
N SER A 265 18.09 6.16 1.74
CA SER A 265 17.26 6.03 2.93
C SER A 265 17.00 7.42 3.52
N PHE A 266 15.74 7.72 3.85
CA PHE A 266 15.36 8.96 4.52
C PHE A 266 14.92 8.63 5.94
N SER A 267 15.41 9.37 6.93
CA SER A 267 15.03 9.17 8.33
C SER A 267 13.85 10.05 8.71
N VAL A 268 12.98 9.56 9.61
CA VAL A 268 11.99 10.39 10.30
C VAL A 268 12.47 10.62 11.74
N PRO A 269 12.65 11.88 12.18
CA PRO A 269 13.04 12.17 13.55
C PRO A 269 12.02 11.64 14.58
N VAL A 270 12.56 11.13 15.68
CA VAL A 270 11.81 10.85 16.91
C VAL A 270 11.78 12.11 17.76
N HIS A 271 10.79 12.23 18.64
CA HIS A 271 10.65 13.35 19.56
C HIS A 271 10.71 12.84 20.99
N ASP A 272 11.47 13.53 21.84
CA ASP A 272 11.66 13.15 23.24
C ASP A 272 10.43 13.48 24.11
N GLU A 273 9.68 14.52 23.72
CA GLU A 273 8.51 15.02 24.45
C GLU A 273 7.22 14.85 23.63
N PRO A 274 6.05 14.64 24.28
CA PRO A 274 4.77 14.59 23.58
C PRO A 274 4.44 15.91 22.89
N PHE A 275 4.02 15.83 21.62
CA PHE A 275 3.49 16.97 20.88
C PHE A 275 1.97 17.01 20.91
N PHE A 276 1.45 18.24 21.01
CA PHE A 276 0.02 18.51 20.99
C PHE A 276 -0.29 19.50 19.87
N SER A 277 -1.26 19.15 19.06
CA SER A 277 -1.81 20.01 18.02
C SER A 277 -3.32 19.90 18.00
N TYR A 278 -3.99 20.98 17.60
CA TYR A 278 -5.41 20.92 17.29
C TYR A 278 -5.65 21.67 15.97
N PHE A 279 -6.53 21.12 15.15
CA PHE A 279 -6.93 21.72 13.88
C PHE A 279 -8.41 22.06 13.96
N VAL A 280 -8.77 23.26 13.54
CA VAL A 280 -10.15 23.73 13.50
C VAL A 280 -10.50 24.05 12.06
N GLU A 281 -11.47 23.31 11.52
CA GLU A 281 -12.00 23.49 10.18
C GLU A 281 -13.49 23.81 10.29
N SER A 282 -13.93 24.93 9.70
CA SER A 282 -15.33 25.36 9.76
C SER A 282 -16.30 24.41 9.03
N GLU A 283 -15.78 23.64 8.08
CA GLU A 283 -16.54 22.64 7.30
C GLU A 283 -16.51 21.24 7.94
N ALA A 284 -15.79 21.05 9.05
CA ALA A 284 -15.73 19.76 9.72
C ALA A 284 -17.10 19.38 10.33
N THR A 285 -17.54 18.15 10.10
CA THR A 285 -18.87 17.66 10.52
C THR A 285 -18.88 17.06 11.92
N GLY A 286 -17.72 16.95 12.58
CA GLY A 286 -17.59 16.37 13.90
C GLY A 286 -16.25 16.66 14.55
N SER A 287 -16.13 16.26 15.82
CA SER A 287 -14.88 16.36 16.58
C SER A 287 -14.23 14.98 16.67
N ALA A 288 -12.90 14.97 16.62
CA ALA A 288 -12.12 13.77 16.84
C ALA A 288 -10.89 14.10 17.68
N VAL A 289 -10.37 13.08 18.36
CA VAL A 289 -9.09 13.13 19.05
C VAL A 289 -8.24 11.95 18.60
N MET A 290 -6.94 12.18 18.44
CA MET A 290 -5.99 11.19 17.98
C MET A 290 -4.77 11.18 18.89
N ILE A 291 -4.30 9.99 19.23
CA ILE A 291 -3.00 9.74 19.88
C ILE A 291 -2.15 8.99 18.87
N GLY A 292 -0.96 9.51 18.57
CA GLY A 292 0.02 8.85 17.70
C GLY A 292 1.30 8.55 18.45
N TYR A 293 1.83 7.33 18.29
CA TYR A 293 3.12 6.92 18.83
C TYR A 293 4.00 6.37 17.72
N LYS A 294 5.14 7.03 17.49
CA LYS A 294 6.14 6.67 16.47
C LYS A 294 7.03 5.53 16.95
N MET A 295 7.28 4.56 16.08
CA MET A 295 8.14 3.42 16.33
C MET A 295 9.02 3.13 15.10
N PRO A 296 10.28 2.74 15.27
CA PRO A 296 11.06 2.25 14.15
C PRO A 296 10.40 0.98 13.57
N VAL A 297 10.51 0.81 12.25
CA VAL A 297 10.15 -0.47 11.63
C VAL A 297 11.21 -1.50 11.99
N HIS A 298 10.78 -2.64 12.53
CA HIS A 298 11.64 -3.80 12.77
C HIS A 298 11.39 -4.84 11.68
N ASP A 299 12.46 -5.40 11.14
CA ASP A 299 12.35 -6.51 10.21
C ASP A 299 11.89 -7.77 10.94
N LEU A 300 10.91 -8.47 10.39
CA LEU A 300 10.49 -9.78 10.88
C LEU A 300 11.46 -10.84 10.35
N LYS A 301 12.43 -11.26 11.17
CA LYS A 301 13.50 -12.19 10.76
C LYS A 301 13.56 -13.48 11.57
N THR A 302 13.09 -13.46 12.81
CA THR A 302 13.19 -14.58 13.74
C THR A 302 11.82 -15.07 14.20
N VAL A 303 11.79 -16.26 14.81
CA VAL A 303 10.61 -16.76 15.50
C VAL A 303 10.16 -15.79 16.60
N GLN A 304 11.09 -15.16 17.32
CA GLN A 304 10.78 -14.14 18.33
C GLN A 304 10.06 -12.93 17.69
N ASP A 305 10.54 -12.43 16.56
CA ASP A 305 9.90 -11.30 15.86
C ASP A 305 8.47 -11.66 15.43
N TYR A 306 8.27 -12.89 14.92
CA TYR A 306 6.94 -13.38 14.54
C TYR A 306 6.01 -13.52 15.75
N ARG A 307 6.53 -14.03 16.88
CA ARG A 307 5.79 -14.11 18.15
C ARG A 307 5.38 -12.71 18.63
N ASP A 308 6.27 -11.74 18.60
CA ASP A 308 5.99 -10.37 19.04
C ASP A 308 4.96 -9.69 18.13
N MET A 309 5.03 -9.90 16.82
CA MET A 309 4.01 -9.48 15.86
C MET A 309 2.64 -10.10 16.18
N LEU A 310 2.57 -11.40 16.53
CA LEU A 310 1.32 -12.05 16.93
C LEU A 310 0.79 -11.48 18.25
N ALA A 311 1.66 -11.25 19.24
CA ALA A 311 1.29 -10.67 20.53
C ALA A 311 0.72 -9.25 20.35
N GLU A 312 1.37 -8.41 19.54
CA GLU A 312 0.89 -7.07 19.19
C GLU A 312 -0.49 -7.16 18.49
N SER A 313 -0.64 -8.06 17.52
CA SER A 313 -1.92 -8.27 16.81
C SER A 313 -3.05 -8.67 17.76
N MET A 314 -2.78 -9.58 18.70
CA MET A 314 -3.75 -10.01 19.72
C MET A 314 -4.11 -8.88 20.68
N PHE A 315 -3.12 -8.09 21.12
CA PHE A 315 -3.33 -6.92 21.96
C PHE A 315 -4.22 -5.88 21.24
N MET A 316 -3.88 -5.52 20.00
CA MET A 316 -4.67 -4.58 19.19
C MET A 316 -6.10 -5.07 18.98
N TYR A 317 -6.31 -6.37 18.75
CA TYR A 317 -7.66 -6.93 18.66
C TYR A 317 -8.43 -6.77 19.98
N ALA A 318 -7.83 -7.14 21.11
CA ALA A 318 -8.46 -7.03 22.43
C ALA A 318 -8.79 -5.58 22.80
N LEU A 319 -7.87 -4.65 22.53
CA LEU A 319 -8.04 -3.22 22.76
C LEU A 319 -9.19 -2.65 21.90
N ASN A 320 -9.25 -3.00 20.62
CA ASN A 320 -10.36 -2.59 19.75
C ASN A 320 -11.72 -3.16 20.19
N GLN A 321 -11.76 -4.43 20.64
CA GLN A 321 -12.98 -5.01 21.23
C GLN A 321 -13.41 -4.25 22.49
N ARG A 322 -12.45 -3.84 23.31
CA ARG A 322 -12.68 -3.05 24.50
C ARG A 322 -13.24 -1.67 24.16
N PHE A 323 -12.63 -0.95 23.22
CA PHE A 323 -13.13 0.33 22.73
C PHE A 323 -14.53 0.23 22.13
N PHE A 324 -14.78 -0.81 21.33
CA PHE A 324 -16.09 -1.08 20.78
C PHE A 324 -17.13 -1.27 21.89
N LYS A 325 -16.84 -2.07 22.91
CA LYS A 325 -17.74 -2.27 24.06
C LYS A 325 -18.05 -0.97 24.82
N LEU A 326 -17.06 -0.09 24.98
CA LEU A 326 -17.28 1.24 25.58
C LEU A 326 -18.23 2.10 24.74
N SER A 327 -18.07 2.10 23.41
CA SER A 327 -18.95 2.85 22.50
C SER A 327 -20.42 2.40 22.53
N ARG A 328 -20.71 1.19 23.03
CA ARG A 328 -22.07 0.62 23.12
C ARG A 328 -22.75 0.88 24.47
N ARG A 329 -22.10 1.60 25.40
CA ARG A 329 -22.72 1.98 26.68
C ARG A 329 -23.84 3.01 26.45
N LYS A 330 -24.71 3.17 27.45
CA LYS A 330 -25.81 4.15 27.42
C LYS A 330 -25.29 5.59 27.29
N ASP A 331 -24.19 5.89 27.97
CA ASP A 331 -23.49 7.17 27.91
C ASP A 331 -22.02 6.89 27.55
N PRO A 332 -21.70 6.78 26.26
CA PRO A 332 -20.36 6.45 25.83
C PRO A 332 -19.49 7.73 25.76
N PRO A 333 -18.20 7.65 26.12
CA PRO A 333 -17.28 8.80 26.06
C PRO A 333 -17.02 9.28 24.62
N TYR A 334 -17.30 8.42 23.65
CA TYR A 334 -17.14 8.67 22.22
C TYR A 334 -18.12 7.82 21.39
N PHE A 335 -18.34 8.19 20.13
CA PHE A 335 -19.17 7.42 19.20
C PHE A 335 -18.45 6.19 18.66
N SER A 336 -17.15 6.34 18.38
CA SER A 336 -16.25 5.27 17.95
C SER A 336 -14.84 5.54 18.45
N CYS A 337 -14.07 4.47 18.63
CA CYS A 337 -12.65 4.53 18.90
C CYS A 337 -11.99 3.28 18.32
N SER A 338 -10.82 3.44 17.73
CA SER A 338 -10.03 2.34 17.19
C SER A 338 -8.53 2.63 17.34
N ALA A 339 -7.76 1.57 17.58
CA ALA A 339 -6.30 1.58 17.53
C ALA A 339 -5.82 0.76 16.32
N VAL A 340 -4.88 1.31 15.57
CA VAL A 340 -4.19 0.65 14.46
C VAL A 340 -2.70 0.88 14.62
N ALA A 341 -1.90 -0.13 14.32
CA ALA A 341 -0.46 0.02 14.17
C ALA A 341 -0.08 -0.33 12.74
N ASP A 342 0.52 0.61 12.01
CA ASP A 342 0.82 0.44 10.60
C ASP A 342 2.14 1.10 10.21
N VAL A 343 2.78 0.58 9.15
CA VAL A 343 3.96 1.18 8.55
C VAL A 343 3.50 2.38 7.73
N LEU A 344 3.89 3.58 8.15
CA LEU A 344 3.49 4.81 7.45
C LEU A 344 4.43 5.11 6.29
N VAL A 345 5.72 4.90 6.53
CA VAL A 345 6.82 5.05 5.57
C VAL A 345 7.89 4.03 5.91
N ARG A 346 8.79 3.72 4.97
CA ARG A 346 9.85 2.69 5.13
C ARG A 346 10.56 2.69 6.49
N PRO A 347 11.02 3.82 7.05
CA PRO A 347 11.72 3.82 8.34
C PRO A 347 10.78 3.85 9.57
N LEU A 348 9.49 4.14 9.39
CA LEU A 348 8.60 4.50 10.50
C LEU A 348 7.26 3.74 10.47
N LYS A 349 7.01 3.03 11.57
CA LYS A 349 5.70 2.53 11.98
C LYS A 349 5.08 3.50 12.98
N ALA A 350 3.75 3.59 13.00
CA ALA A 350 3.06 4.32 14.06
C ALA A 350 1.87 3.52 14.61
N CYS A 351 1.69 3.58 15.93
CA CYS A 351 0.45 3.21 16.58
C CYS A 351 -0.43 4.46 16.68
N ILE A 352 -1.58 4.45 16.04
CA ILE A 352 -2.54 5.55 15.99
C ILE A 352 -3.84 5.09 16.64
N ILE A 353 -4.27 5.82 17.66
CA ILE A 353 -5.56 5.62 18.31
C ILE A 353 -6.42 6.84 18.00
N THR A 354 -7.56 6.62 17.36
CA THR A 354 -8.44 7.69 16.91
C THR A 354 -9.83 7.48 17.48
N SER A 355 -10.43 8.56 17.96
CA SER A 355 -11.80 8.55 18.45
C SER A 355 -12.62 9.69 17.85
N ALA A 356 -13.83 9.36 17.36
CA ALA A 356 -14.83 10.34 16.96
C ALA A 356 -15.81 10.56 18.12
N CYS A 357 -16.04 11.82 18.48
CA CYS A 357 -16.79 12.20 19.68
C CYS A 357 -17.77 13.33 19.43
N LYS A 358 -18.65 13.57 20.41
CA LYS A 358 -19.53 14.74 20.44
C LYS A 358 -18.71 16.03 20.43
N GLU A 359 -19.32 17.12 19.97
CA GLU A 359 -18.72 18.45 20.10
C GLU A 359 -18.37 18.72 21.57
N LYS A 360 -17.17 19.24 21.83
CA LYS A 360 -16.61 19.46 23.19
C LYS A 360 -16.38 18.18 24.01
N GLY A 361 -16.51 17.00 23.42
CA GLY A 361 -16.26 15.70 24.06
C GLY A 361 -14.82 15.18 23.91
N THR A 362 -13.91 15.95 23.32
CA THR A 362 -12.55 15.47 23.00
C THR A 362 -11.73 15.10 24.24
N LEU A 363 -11.87 15.85 25.34
CA LEU A 363 -11.17 15.55 26.60
C LEU A 363 -11.68 14.25 27.24
N GLU A 364 -13.00 14.08 27.32
CA GLU A 364 -13.62 12.86 27.84
C GLU A 364 -13.23 11.62 27.01
N ALA A 365 -13.21 11.77 25.68
CA ALA A 365 -12.76 10.72 24.78
C ALA A 365 -11.27 10.39 24.99
N LEU A 366 -10.42 11.41 25.08
CA LEU A 366 -8.98 11.26 25.30
C LEU A 366 -8.68 10.56 26.63
N GLU A 367 -9.31 11.00 27.72
CA GLU A 367 -9.19 10.36 29.03
C GLU A 367 -9.60 8.89 28.97
N SER A 368 -10.74 8.59 28.33
CA SER A 368 -11.19 7.21 28.16
C SER A 368 -10.22 6.37 27.32
N MET A 369 -9.57 6.94 26.31
CA MET A 369 -8.56 6.24 25.51
C MET A 369 -7.32 5.93 26.36
N LEU A 370 -6.79 6.94 27.06
CA LEU A 370 -5.59 6.80 27.88
C LEU A 370 -5.81 5.82 29.03
N VAL A 371 -6.98 5.80 29.67
CA VAL A 371 -7.30 4.82 30.71
C VAL A 371 -7.16 3.39 30.18
N GLU A 372 -7.69 3.07 28.99
CA GLU A 372 -7.62 1.70 28.47
C GLU A 372 -6.22 1.30 27.98
N VAL A 373 -5.35 2.27 27.63
CA VAL A 373 -3.96 2.03 27.21
C VAL A 373 -2.99 1.96 28.39
N CYS A 374 -3.22 2.77 29.44
CA CYS A 374 -2.32 2.92 30.58
C CYS A 374 -2.67 2.04 31.78
N ILE A 375 -3.74 1.23 31.75
CA ILE A 375 -3.99 0.25 32.81
C ILE A 375 -2.88 -0.82 32.75
N PRO A 376 -2.02 -0.94 33.78
CA PRO A 376 -1.11 -2.07 33.87
C PRO A 376 -1.94 -3.34 34.03
N PHE A 377 -1.76 -4.29 33.11
CA PHE A 377 -2.32 -5.64 33.23
C PHE A 377 -1.50 -6.50 34.19
#